data_AF-A0A1L0D0F0-F1
#
_entry.id   AF-A0A1L0D0F0-F1
#
_cell.length_a   1.000
_cell.length_b   1.000
_cell.length_c   1.000
_cell.angle_alpha   90.00
_cell.angle_beta   90.00
_cell.angle_gamma   90.00
#
_symmetry.space_group_name_H-M   'P 1'
#
loop_
_entity.id
_entity.type
_entity.pdbx_description
1 polymer ?
#
loop_
_entity_poly.entity_id
_entity_poly.type
_entity_poly.pdbx_seq_one_letter_code
_entity_poly.pdbx_strand_id
1 'polypeptide(L)'
;MPTAAGFILSTFLGAVTRRVQLNLVGKPASRSWNGLTGYALSISAFVGGYLVSDHFIERNRALLGRRLSQLREQRAKAAEFHEFDLEADHRITAAKRESKFFDLLNKYGKEYK
;
A
#
# COMPACT_ATOMS: atom_id res chain seq x y z
N MET A 1 -13.07 -8.21 -0.81
CA MET A 1 -14.11 -9.24 -0.86
C MET A 1 -14.40 -9.68 0.56
N PRO A 2 -15.65 -9.52 1.01
CA PRO A 2 -16.01 -9.87 2.37
C PRO A 2 -15.89 -11.38 2.57
N THR A 3 -15.31 -11.77 3.70
CA THR A 3 -15.00 -13.17 4.03
C THR A 3 -15.94 -13.68 5.11
N ALA A 4 -16.27 -14.98 5.07
CA ALA A 4 -17.07 -15.62 6.12
C ALA A 4 -16.43 -15.45 7.51
N ALA A 5 -15.10 -15.55 7.60
CA ALA A 5 -14.37 -15.29 8.83
C ALA A 5 -14.55 -13.85 9.33
N GLY A 6 -14.51 -12.87 8.43
CA GLY A 6 -14.75 -11.46 8.76
C GLY A 6 -16.17 -11.21 9.30
N PHE A 7 -17.18 -11.86 8.73
CA PHE A 7 -18.56 -11.80 9.24
C PHE A 7 -18.72 -12.47 10.61
N ILE A 8 -18.14 -13.66 10.80
CA ILE A 8 -18.19 -14.38 12.07
C ILE A 8 -17.52 -13.55 13.17
N LEU A 9 -16.32 -13.01 12.88
CA LEU A 9 -15.56 -12.23 13.82
C LEU A 9 -16.25 -10.90 14.17
N SER A 10 -16.79 -10.18 13.18
CA SER A 10 -17.54 -8.93 13.42
C SER A 10 -18.83 -9.17 14.22
N THR A 11 -19.55 -10.25 13.93
CA THR A 11 -20.74 -10.65 14.69
C THR A 11 -20.38 -11.00 16.13
N PHE A 12 -19.32 -11.79 16.32
CA PHE A 12 -18.82 -12.16 17.64
C PHE A 12 -18.37 -10.92 18.44
N LEU A 13 -17.61 -10.01 17.82
CA LEU A 13 -17.22 -8.76 18.43
C LEU A 13 -18.43 -7.91 18.84
N GLY A 14 -19.44 -7.78 17.99
CA GLY A 14 -20.67 -7.05 18.35
C GLY A 14 -21.36 -7.66 19.58
N ALA A 15 -21.49 -8.98 19.62
CA ALA A 15 -22.09 -9.67 20.75
C ALA A 15 -21.27 -9.49 22.05
N VAL A 16 -19.95 -9.66 21.99
CA VAL A 16 -19.05 -9.47 23.14
C VAL A 16 -19.05 -8.03 23.61
N THR A 17 -18.98 -7.06 22.70
CA THR A 17 -18.97 -5.63 23.04
C THR A 17 -20.25 -5.24 23.77
N ARG A 18 -21.41 -5.74 23.32
CA ARG A 18 -22.68 -5.53 24.02
C ARG A 18 -22.69 -6.18 25.40
N ARG A 19 -22.13 -7.39 25.54
CA ARG A 19 -22.00 -8.07 26.84
C ARG A 19 -21.16 -7.25 27.81
N VAL A 20 -20.01 -6.73 27.37
CA VAL A 20 -19.13 -5.86 28.15
C VAL A 20 -19.84 -4.57 28.53
N GLN A 21 -20.55 -3.93 27.59
CA GLN A 21 -21.32 -2.72 27.87
C GLN A 21 -22.36 -2.94 28.97
N LEU A 22 -23.11 -4.05 28.92
CA LEU A 22 -24.10 -4.37 29.94
C LEU A 22 -23.48 -4.58 31.33
N ASN A 23 -22.33 -5.27 31.37
CA ASN A 23 -21.57 -5.48 32.60
C ASN A 23 -21.06 -4.16 33.20
N LEU A 24 -20.56 -3.23 32.37
CA LEU A 24 -20.07 -1.92 32.80
C LEU A 24 -21.20 -1.02 33.34
N VAL A 25 -22.38 -1.06 32.71
CA VAL A 25 -23.56 -0.29 33.14
C VAL A 25 -24.25 -0.92 34.35
N GLY A 26 -23.85 -2.15 34.74
CA GLY A 26 -24.46 -2.87 35.86
C GLY A 26 -25.91 -3.32 35.60
N LYS A 27 -26.36 -3.32 34.33
CA LYS A 27 -27.72 -3.73 33.97
C LYS A 27 -27.77 -5.22 33.68
N PRO A 28 -28.72 -5.97 34.26
CA PRO A 28 -28.88 -7.38 33.91
C PRO A 28 -29.26 -7.50 32.44
N ALA A 29 -28.73 -8.53 31.77
CA ALA A 29 -29.14 -8.86 30.42
C ALA A 29 -30.63 -9.24 30.43
N SER A 30 -31.50 -8.31 30.06
CA SER A 30 -32.94 -8.56 30.07
C SER A 30 -33.27 -9.63 29.04
N ARG A 31 -33.95 -10.70 29.46
CA ARG A 31 -34.48 -11.74 28.55
C ARG A 31 -35.65 -11.25 27.68
N SER A 32 -35.99 -9.97 27.75
CA SER A 32 -37.03 -9.34 26.95
C SER A 32 -36.54 -8.98 25.54
N TRP A 33 -37.49 -8.70 24.64
CA TRP A 33 -37.23 -8.21 23.28
C TRP A 33 -36.30 -6.98 23.24
N ASN A 34 -36.33 -6.13 24.27
CA ASN A 34 -35.42 -4.98 24.39
C ASN A 34 -33.95 -5.37 24.60
N GLY A 35 -33.69 -6.56 25.14
CA GLY A 35 -32.33 -7.10 25.24
C GLY A 35 -31.81 -7.52 23.88
N LEU A 36 -32.64 -8.22 23.10
CA LEU A 36 -32.32 -8.73 21.77
C LEU A 36 -32.03 -7.59 20.78
N THR A 37 -32.82 -6.52 20.79
CA THR A 37 -32.61 -5.35 19.91
C THR A 37 -31.25 -4.70 20.15
N GLY A 38 -30.79 -4.62 21.40
CA GLY A 38 -29.47 -4.10 21.73
C GLY A 38 -28.31 -4.94 21.17
N TYR A 39 -28.44 -6.27 21.17
CA TYR A 39 -27.45 -7.15 20.52
C TYR A 39 -27.50 -7.02 19.00
N ALA A 40 -28.71 -6.99 18.42
CA ALA A 40 -28.87 -6.84 16.97
C ALA A 40 -28.25 -5.53 16.45
N LEU A 41 -28.48 -4.41 17.15
CA LEU A 41 -27.90 -3.11 16.81
C LEU A 41 -26.37 -3.10 16.96
N SER A 42 -25.83 -3.76 17.99
CA SER A 42 -24.39 -3.83 18.14
C SER A 42 -23.75 -4.69 17.05
N ILE A 43 -24.32 -5.87 16.77
CA ILE A 43 -23.86 -6.74 15.69
C ILE A 43 -23.92 -6.01 14.34
N SER A 44 -25.02 -5.34 14.03
CA SER A 44 -25.15 -4.62 12.76
C SER A 44 -24.14 -3.47 12.63
N ALA A 45 -23.83 -2.77 13.71
CA ALA A 45 -22.80 -1.73 13.71
C ALA A 45 -21.41 -2.31 13.38
N PHE A 46 -21.03 -3.43 14.00
CA PHE A 46 -19.74 -4.07 13.73
C PHE A 46 -19.66 -4.69 12.34
N VAL A 47 -20.72 -5.36 11.89
CA VAL A 47 -20.79 -5.92 10.53
C VAL A 47 -20.76 -4.80 9.49
N GLY A 48 -21.49 -3.71 9.70
CA GLY A 48 -21.45 -2.53 8.83
C GLY A 48 -20.06 -1.89 8.78
N GLY A 49 -19.41 -1.71 9.93
CA GLY A 49 -18.03 -1.21 10.01
C GLY A 49 -17.03 -2.13 9.30
N TYR A 50 -17.21 -3.44 9.40
CA TYR A 50 -16.42 -4.42 8.65
C TYR A 50 -16.59 -4.25 7.14
N LEU A 51 -17.81 -4.15 6.63
CA LEU A 51 -18.09 -3.99 5.20
C LEU A 51 -17.47 -2.70 4.64
N VAL A 52 -17.58 -1.59 5.38
CA VAL A 52 -16.96 -0.32 4.99
C VAL A 52 -15.44 -0.45 4.94
N SER A 53 -14.86 -1.08 5.97
CA SER A 53 -13.40 -1.29 6.04
C SER A 53 -12.90 -2.20 4.91
N ASP A 54 -13.62 -3.29 4.61
CA ASP A 54 -13.28 -4.20 3.50
C ASP A 54 -13.27 -3.46 2.16
N HIS A 55 -14.27 -2.61 1.91
CA HIS A 55 -14.35 -1.79 0.70
C HIS A 55 -13.11 -0.90 0.52
N PHE A 56 -12.69 -0.20 1.58
CA PHE A 56 -11.50 0.66 1.50
C PHE A 56 -10.21 -0.14 1.35
N ILE A 57 -10.07 -1.27 2.06
CA ILE A 57 -8.89 -2.14 1.95
C ILE A 57 -8.77 -2.70 0.53
N GLU A 58 -9.86 -3.16 -0.06
CA GLU A 58 -9.87 -3.71 -1.41
C GLU A 58 -9.50 -2.65 -2.45
N ARG A 59 -10.05 -1.43 -2.32
CA ARG A 59 -9.70 -0.30 -3.19
C ARG A 59 -8.21 0.05 -3.08
N ASN A 60 -7.66 0.06 -1.87
CA ASN A 60 -6.24 0.32 -1.64
C ASN A 60 -5.35 -0.79 -2.20
N ARG A 61 -5.73 -2.06 -2.02
CA ARG A 61 -5.03 -3.20 -2.63
C ARG A 61 -5.01 -3.11 -4.15
N ALA A 62 -6.15 -2.74 -4.76
CA ALA A 62 -6.22 -2.55 -6.20
C ALA A 62 -5.29 -1.43 -6.70
N LEU A 63 -5.23 -0.29 -5.98
CA LEU A 63 -4.32 0.80 -6.31
C LEU A 63 -2.85 0.40 -6.17
N LEU A 64 -2.50 -0.28 -5.08
CA LEU A 64 -1.13 -0.79 -4.86
C LEU A 64 -0.75 -1.82 -5.92
N GLY A 65 -1.67 -2.71 -6.29
CA GLY A 65 -1.47 -3.69 -7.37
C GLY A 65 -1.16 -3.01 -8.70
N ARG A 66 -1.89 -1.95 -9.06
CA ARG A 66 -1.63 -1.15 -10.28
C ARG A 66 -0.28 -0.45 -10.24
N ARG A 67 0.10 0.14 -9.11
CA ARG A 67 1.43 0.78 -8.97
C ARG A 67 2.54 -0.24 -9.09
N LEU A 68 2.35 -1.42 -8.51
CA LEU A 68 3.33 -2.49 -8.56
C LEU A 68 3.48 -3.07 -9.97
N SER A 69 2.38 -3.20 -10.73
CA SER A 69 2.46 -3.61 -12.15
C SER A 69 3.20 -2.57 -13.00
N GLN A 70 2.90 -1.28 -12.81
CA GLN A 70 3.61 -0.19 -13.49
C GLN A 70 5.11 -0.19 -13.18
N LEU A 71 5.51 -0.39 -11.92
CA LEU A 71 6.92 -0.48 -11.53
C LEU A 71 7.62 -1.68 -12.17
N ARG A 72 6.92 -2.82 -12.32
CA ARG A 72 7.45 -3.99 -13.02
C ARG A 72 7.66 -3.71 -14.52
N GLU A 73 6.70 -3.06 -15.16
CA GLU A 73 6.82 -2.65 -16.57
C GLU A 73 7.95 -1.64 -16.78
N GLN A 74 8.10 -0.66 -15.88
CA GLN A 74 9.20 0.30 -15.92
C GLN A 74 10.55 -0.38 -15.74
N ARG A 75 10.67 -1.36 -14.83
CA ARG A 75 11.90 -2.15 -14.68
C ARG A 75 12.20 -3.00 -15.91
N ALA A 76 11.19 -3.62 -16.52
CA ALA A 76 11.39 -4.39 -17.75
C ALA A 76 11.90 -3.49 -18.89
N LYS A 77 11.30 -2.31 -19.08
CA LYS A 77 11.78 -1.31 -20.05
C LYS A 77 13.18 -0.80 -19.72
N ALA A 78 13.47 -0.53 -18.44
CA ALA A 78 14.81 -0.08 -18.04
C ALA A 78 15.88 -1.16 -18.30
N ALA A 79 15.54 -2.44 -18.12
CA ALA A 79 16.42 -3.55 -18.48
C ALA A 79 16.65 -3.62 -20.00
N GLU A 80 15.60 -3.43 -20.80
CA GLU A 80 15.68 -3.35 -22.25
C GLU A 80 16.55 -2.17 -22.72
N PHE A 81 16.40 -0.98 -22.12
CA PHE A 81 17.27 0.18 -22.42
C PHE A 81 18.72 -0.01 -21.94
N HIS A 82 18.95 -0.75 -20.87
CA HIS A 82 20.32 -1.06 -20.41
C HIS A 82 21.06 -2.01 -21.36
N GLU A 83 20.36 -2.88 -22.09
CA GLU A 83 20.96 -3.66 -23.19
C GLU A 83 21.40 -2.74 -24.34
N PHE A 84 20.60 -1.71 -24.67
CA PHE A 84 21.00 -0.71 -25.68
C PHE A 84 22.21 0.14 -25.26
N ASP A 85 22.36 0.52 -23.99
CA ASP A 85 23.54 1.27 -23.53
C ASP A 85 24.82 0.43 -23.46
N LEU A 86 24.71 -0.90 -23.39
CA LEU A 86 25.86 -1.82 -23.49
C LEU A 86 26.25 -2.11 -24.95
N GLU A 87 25.30 -2.06 -25.90
CA GLU A 87 25.60 -2.17 -27.34
C GLU A 87 25.96 -0.82 -28.00
N ALA A 88 25.53 0.31 -27.43
CA ALA A 88 25.83 1.65 -27.93
C ALA A 88 27.20 2.20 -27.47
N ASP A 89 28.14 1.32 -27.08
CA ASP A 89 29.56 1.67 -26.98
C ASP A 89 30.18 1.77 -28.39
N HIS A 90 29.64 2.66 -29.22
CA HIS A 90 30.27 3.12 -30.43
C HIS A 90 31.36 4.13 -30.06
N ARG A 91 32.51 3.53 -29.71
CA ARG A 91 33.91 3.98 -29.56
C ARG A 91 34.44 5.06 -30.54
N ILE A 92 33.60 5.80 -31.25
CA ILE A 92 33.98 6.75 -32.30
C ILE A 92 33.99 8.21 -31.78
N THR A 93 33.19 8.55 -30.76
CA THR A 93 33.12 9.92 -30.22
C THR A 93 34.02 10.17 -29.02
N ALA A 94 34.41 9.13 -28.26
CA ALA A 94 35.31 9.28 -27.11
C ALA A 94 36.75 9.63 -27.53
N ALA A 95 37.30 8.97 -28.55
CA ALA A 95 38.67 9.21 -29.02
C ALA A 95 38.88 10.60 -29.66
N LYS A 96 37.80 11.30 -30.07
CA LYS A 96 37.89 12.65 -30.64
C LYS A 96 37.69 13.78 -29.63
N ARG A 97 37.30 13.49 -28.38
CA ARG A 97 37.07 14.52 -27.35
C ARG A 97 38.30 14.82 -26.49
N GLU A 98 39.37 14.03 -26.63
CA GLU A 98 40.65 14.22 -25.91
C GLU A 98 41.68 15.06 -26.69
N SER A 99 41.34 15.63 -27.85
CA SER A 99 42.32 16.41 -28.61
C SER A 99 42.42 17.86 -28.10
N LYS A 100 43.30 18.07 -27.12
CA LYS A 100 43.95 19.34 -26.74
C LYS A 100 43.10 20.43 -26.07
N PHE A 101 41.81 20.57 -26.37
CA PHE A 101 41.00 21.67 -25.82
C PHE A 101 40.64 21.47 -24.34
N PHE A 102 40.34 20.23 -23.94
CA PHE A 102 40.04 19.89 -22.55
C PHE A 102 41.28 19.78 -21.65
N ASP A 103 42.46 19.53 -22.23
CA ASP A 103 43.74 19.50 -21.51
C ASP A 103 44.16 20.89 -21.01
N LEU A 104 43.86 21.94 -21.79
CA LEU A 104 44.11 23.32 -21.39
C LEU A 104 43.19 23.74 -20.22
N LEU A 105 41.91 23.37 -20.27
CA LEU A 105 40.96 23.61 -19.18
C LEU A 105 41.37 22.90 -17.88
N ASN A 106 41.86 21.66 -17.97
CA ASN A 106 42.40 20.94 -16.81
C ASN A 106 43.70 21.54 -16.26
N LYS A 107 44.52 22.18 -17.10
CA LYS A 107 45.77 22.83 -16.66
C LYS A 107 45.53 24.14 -15.93
N TYR A 108 44.53 24.93 -16.35
CA TYR A 108 44.17 26.20 -15.73
C TYR A 108 43.11 26.10 -14.63
N GLY A 109 42.42 24.96 -14.51
CA GLY A 109 41.39 24.71 -13.49
C GLY A 109 41.89 24.03 -12.20
N LYS A 110 43.19 23.76 -12.06
CA LYS A 110 43.74 23.21 -10.81
C LYS A 110 43.86 24.32 -9.76
N GLU A 111 43.28 24.10 -8.58
CA GLU A 111 43.45 24.98 -7.42
C GLU A 111 44.94 25.12 -7.09
N TYR A 112 45.39 26.38 -6.94
CA TYR A 112 46.72 26.69 -6.45
C TYR A 112 46.87 26.14 -5.03
N LYS A 113 47.91 25.33 -4.80
CA LYS A 113 48.37 24.95 -3.46
C LYS A 113 49.00 26.14 -2.75
#